data_AF-A0A6J5FD41-F1
#
_entry.id   AF-A0A6J5FD41-F1
#
_cell.length_a   1.000
_cell.length_b   1.000
_cell.length_c   1.000
_cell.angle_alpha   90.00
_cell.angle_beta   90.00
_cell.angle_gamma   90.00
#
_symmetry.space_group_name_H-M   'P 1'
#
loop_
_entity.id
_entity.type
_entity.pdbx_description
1 polymer ?
#
loop_
_entity_poly.entity_id
_entity_poly.type
_entity_poly.pdbx_seq_one_letter_code
_entity_poly.pdbx_strand_id
1 'polypeptide(L)'
;MPVSKRSTRSRGTPQPHRTRRLFLPLARSDAEKVILRCRLEFEAIRQGRADRANLDQMASTLLLIRYLTEAGHGLLPLPFFYETELMLFDAMEVYMRDGTPVVPGPLVERLVAAVNEYDRQLRETRLQAVIDASRKLDAYIARIKASLAERTSSAEPDPEETDAGD
;
A
#
# COMPACT_ATOMS: atom_id res chain seq x y z
N MET A 1 36.91 57.47 17.72
CA MET A 1 36.37 56.11 17.87
C MET A 1 35.35 55.86 16.78
N PRO A 2 35.55 54.86 15.91
CA PRO A 2 34.52 53.85 15.73
C PRO A 2 35.10 52.42 15.65
N VAL A 3 34.39 51.47 16.25
CA VAL A 3 34.79 50.06 16.36
C VAL A 3 34.21 49.29 15.19
N SER A 4 35.06 48.73 14.33
CA SER A 4 34.61 47.87 13.23
C SER A 4 34.06 46.55 13.79
N LYS A 5 32.76 46.30 13.65
CA LYS A 5 32.14 45.00 13.97
C LYS A 5 32.40 44.02 12.84
N ARG A 6 33.37 43.14 13.03
CA ARG A 6 33.70 42.03 12.11
C ARG A 6 32.65 40.93 12.30
N SER A 7 31.62 40.92 11.45
CA SER A 7 30.61 39.85 11.41
C SER A 7 31.26 38.56 10.91
N THR A 8 31.30 37.56 11.77
CA THR A 8 31.80 36.22 11.50
C THR A 8 30.84 35.49 10.55
N ARG A 9 31.31 35.15 9.35
CA ARG A 9 30.60 34.24 8.44
C ARG A 9 30.37 32.92 9.19
N SER A 10 29.11 32.59 9.47
CA SER A 10 28.75 31.28 9.99
C SER A 10 29.19 30.22 8.99
N ARG A 11 30.15 29.37 9.38
CA ARG A 11 30.44 28.14 8.65
C ARG A 11 29.13 27.34 8.63
N GLY A 12 28.62 27.07 7.43
CA GLY A 12 27.46 26.21 7.25
C GLY A 12 27.68 24.90 8.01
N THR A 13 26.75 24.58 8.87
CA THR A 13 26.66 23.29 9.55
C THR A 13 26.68 22.19 8.50
N PRO A 14 27.60 21.21 8.56
CA PRO A 14 27.57 20.08 7.65
C PRO A 14 26.27 19.30 7.88
N GLN A 15 25.42 19.25 6.85
CA GLN A 15 24.23 18.40 6.85
C GLN A 15 24.66 16.94 7.10
N PRO A 16 24.02 16.23 8.04
CA PRO A 16 24.46 14.90 8.45
C PRO A 16 24.26 13.89 7.32
N HIS A 17 25.18 12.93 7.23
CA HIS A 17 25.32 11.88 6.22
C HIS A 17 24.17 10.85 6.14
N ARG A 18 22.92 11.23 6.46
CA ARG A 18 21.73 10.35 6.49
C ARG A 18 21.25 9.92 5.10
N THR A 19 21.76 10.50 4.03
CA THR A 19 21.09 10.48 2.72
C THR A 19 21.54 9.38 1.77
N ARG A 20 22.76 8.82 1.90
CA ARG A 20 23.28 7.88 0.87
C ARG A 20 22.54 6.53 0.82
N ARG A 21 22.10 6.02 1.97
CA ARG A 21 21.37 4.74 2.03
C ARG A 21 20.00 4.78 1.36
N LEU A 22 19.37 5.95 1.30
CA LEU A 22 18.06 6.14 0.65
C LEU A 22 18.13 6.00 -0.88
N PHE A 23 19.32 6.24 -1.46
CA PHE A 23 19.55 6.10 -2.90
C PHE A 23 20.05 4.71 -3.31
N LEU A 24 20.27 3.81 -2.35
CA LEU A 24 20.59 2.42 -2.61
C LEU A 24 19.30 1.58 -2.61
N PRO A 25 19.28 0.46 -3.33
CA PRO A 25 18.21 -0.51 -3.20
C PRO A 25 18.08 -1.05 -1.78
N LEU A 26 16.92 -1.63 -1.49
CA LEU A 26 16.68 -2.33 -0.22
C LEU A 26 17.75 -3.41 -0.03
N ALA A 27 18.18 -3.64 1.22
CA ALA A 27 19.11 -4.72 1.52
C ALA A 27 18.50 -6.05 1.05
N ARG A 28 19.27 -6.87 0.34
CA ARG A 28 18.79 -8.10 -0.28
C ARG A 28 18.05 -9.02 0.70
N SER A 29 18.59 -9.16 1.92
CA SER A 29 17.97 -9.97 2.98
C SER A 29 16.59 -9.46 3.42
N ASP A 30 16.34 -8.16 3.32
CA ASP A 30 15.07 -7.56 3.70
C ASP A 30 14.08 -7.61 2.53
N ALA A 31 14.55 -7.39 1.30
CA ALA A 31 13.76 -7.63 0.10
C ALA A 31 13.27 -9.08 0.02
N GLU A 32 14.14 -10.05 0.31
CA GLU A 32 13.83 -11.49 0.33
C GLU A 32 12.75 -11.83 1.37
N LYS A 33 12.76 -11.20 2.55
CA LYS A 33 11.71 -11.40 3.57
C LYS A 33 10.36 -10.83 3.12
N VAL A 34 10.36 -9.63 2.55
CA VAL A 34 9.13 -8.97 2.08
C VAL A 34 8.51 -9.78 0.95
N ILE A 35 9.30 -10.20 -0.04
CA ILE A 35 8.76 -10.98 -1.15
C ILE A 35 8.34 -12.39 -0.73
N LEU A 36 9.05 -13.03 0.22
CA LEU A 36 8.64 -14.32 0.75
C LEU A 36 7.26 -14.24 1.40
N ARG A 37 7.03 -13.22 2.23
CA ARG A 37 5.72 -13.00 2.85
C ARG A 37 4.62 -12.80 1.81
N CYS A 38 4.86 -11.94 0.82
CA CYS A 38 3.92 -11.71 -0.28
C CYS A 38 3.58 -13.00 -1.05
N ARG A 39 4.59 -13.85 -1.32
CA ARG A 39 4.40 -15.14 -1.98
C ARG A 39 3.59 -16.13 -1.14
N LEU A 40 3.79 -16.16 0.18
CA LEU A 40 2.99 -17.02 1.07
C LEU A 40 1.52 -16.59 1.11
N GLU A 41 1.27 -15.28 1.14
CA GLU A 41 -0.09 -14.72 1.09
C GLU A 41 -0.76 -15.02 -0.26
N PHE A 42 -0.01 -14.88 -1.36
CA PHE A 42 -0.47 -15.29 -2.69
C PHE A 42 -0.77 -16.79 -2.78
N GLU A 43 0.08 -17.65 -2.22
CA GLU A 43 -0.14 -19.09 -2.23
C GLU A 43 -1.41 -19.48 -1.44
N ALA A 44 -1.72 -18.80 -0.34
CA ALA A 44 -2.98 -19.01 0.38
C ALA A 44 -4.20 -18.68 -0.49
N ILE A 45 -4.13 -17.56 -1.24
CA ILE A 45 -5.14 -17.13 -2.23
C ILE A 45 -5.28 -18.18 -3.33
N ARG A 46 -4.17 -18.62 -3.91
CA ARG A 46 -4.15 -19.61 -5.00
C ARG A 46 -4.74 -20.96 -4.59
N GLN A 47 -4.58 -21.35 -3.33
CA GLN A 47 -5.08 -22.62 -2.80
C GLN A 47 -6.54 -22.55 -2.32
N GLY A 48 -7.22 -21.40 -2.44
CA GLY A 48 -8.57 -21.23 -1.90
C GLY A 48 -8.62 -21.30 -0.37
N ARG A 49 -7.51 -20.96 0.30
CA ARG A 49 -7.39 -20.93 1.77
C ARG A 49 -7.21 -19.51 2.30
N ALA A 50 -7.43 -18.51 1.45
CA ALA A 50 -7.29 -17.12 1.84
C ALA A 50 -8.39 -16.72 2.81
N ASP A 51 -7.97 -16.03 3.86
CA ASP A 51 -8.85 -15.27 4.72
C ASP A 51 -8.93 -13.81 4.24
N ARG A 52 -9.73 -13.01 4.97
CA ARG A 52 -9.86 -11.58 4.72
C ARG A 52 -8.51 -10.86 4.79
N ALA A 53 -7.64 -11.26 5.71
CA ALA A 53 -6.34 -10.62 5.91
C ALA A 53 -5.41 -10.87 4.73
N ASN A 54 -5.41 -12.08 4.13
CA ASN A 54 -4.67 -12.39 2.92
C ASN A 54 -5.10 -11.50 1.75
N LEU A 55 -6.42 -11.31 1.58
CA LEU A 55 -6.96 -10.48 0.51
C LEU A 55 -6.63 -9.00 0.70
N ASP A 56 -6.81 -8.46 1.90
CA ASP A 56 -6.47 -7.06 2.23
C ASP A 56 -4.96 -6.79 2.03
N GLN A 57 -4.12 -7.76 2.40
CA GLN A 57 -2.68 -7.65 2.23
C GLN A 57 -2.26 -7.76 0.76
N MET A 58 -2.94 -8.58 -0.05
CA MET A 58 -2.72 -8.63 -1.49
C MET A 58 -3.15 -7.31 -2.16
N ALA A 59 -4.29 -6.75 -1.77
CA ALA A 59 -4.75 -5.45 -2.26
C ALA A 59 -3.75 -4.34 -1.92
N SER A 60 -3.25 -4.32 -0.68
CA SER A 60 -2.21 -3.39 -0.23
C SER A 60 -0.91 -3.54 -1.04
N THR A 61 -0.55 -4.78 -1.38
CA THR A 61 0.63 -5.08 -2.20
C THR A 61 0.44 -4.56 -3.63
N LEU A 62 -0.71 -4.81 -4.27
CA LEU A 62 -1.02 -4.28 -5.60
C LEU A 62 -0.94 -2.75 -5.66
N LEU A 63 -1.51 -2.07 -4.68
CA LEU A 63 -1.43 -0.61 -4.58
C LEU A 63 0.01 -0.12 -4.47
N LEU A 64 0.85 -0.82 -3.70
CA LEU A 64 2.26 -0.46 -3.56
C LEU A 64 3.04 -0.66 -4.86
N ILE A 65 2.80 -1.76 -5.57
CA ILE A 65 3.39 -2.00 -6.90
C ILE A 65 2.94 -0.92 -7.90
N ARG A 66 1.66 -0.55 -7.87
CA ARG A 66 1.13 0.53 -8.71
C ARG A 66 1.80 1.86 -8.40
N TYR A 67 1.94 2.25 -7.13
CA TYR A 67 2.62 3.50 -6.76
C TYR A 67 4.09 3.53 -7.16
N LEU A 68 4.79 2.40 -7.09
CA LEU A 68 6.15 2.27 -7.63
C LEU A 68 6.15 2.39 -9.16
N THR A 69 5.17 1.79 -9.83
CA THR A 69 5.00 1.89 -11.28
C THR A 69 4.74 3.33 -11.73
N GLU A 70 3.87 4.06 -11.04
CA GLU A 70 3.59 5.49 -11.27
C GLU A 70 4.84 6.36 -11.07
N ALA A 71 5.73 5.97 -10.16
CA ALA A 71 7.02 6.63 -9.94
C ALA A 71 8.07 6.30 -11.03
N GLY A 72 7.69 5.53 -12.06
CA GLY A 72 8.57 5.15 -13.17
C GLY A 72 9.42 3.91 -12.89
N HIS A 73 9.07 3.14 -11.86
CA HIS A 73 9.81 1.93 -11.49
C HIS A 73 9.17 0.64 -11.96
N GLY A 74 8.08 0.70 -12.75
CA GLY A 74 7.38 -0.47 -13.24
C GLY A 74 7.71 -0.84 -14.68
N LEU A 75 7.69 -2.13 -14.98
CA LEU A 75 7.73 -2.66 -16.35
C LEU A 75 6.34 -3.05 -16.87
N LEU A 76 5.41 -3.34 -15.97
CA LEU A 76 4.03 -3.61 -16.31
C LEU A 76 3.26 -2.30 -16.52
N PRO A 77 2.34 -2.24 -17.51
CA PRO A 77 1.61 -1.02 -17.82
C PRO A 77 0.59 -0.70 -16.71
N LEU A 78 0.37 0.58 -16.38
CA LEU A 78 -0.59 0.98 -15.34
C LEU A 78 -2.01 0.39 -15.51
N PRO A 79 -2.60 0.30 -16.73
CA PRO A 79 -3.87 -0.40 -16.95
C PRO A 79 -3.91 -1.83 -16.41
N PHE A 80 -2.79 -2.55 -16.45
CA PHE A 80 -2.71 -3.90 -15.90
C PHE A 80 -3.06 -3.92 -14.41
N PHE A 81 -2.56 -2.95 -13.64
CA PHE A 81 -2.82 -2.87 -12.20
C PHE A 81 -4.26 -2.48 -11.90
N TYR A 82 -4.83 -1.52 -12.63
CA TYR A 82 -6.24 -1.14 -12.44
C TYR A 82 -7.21 -2.30 -12.70
N GLU A 83 -6.99 -3.05 -13.79
CA GLU A 83 -7.80 -4.23 -14.10
C GLU A 83 -7.62 -5.34 -13.05
N THR A 84 -6.39 -5.55 -12.58
CA THR A 84 -6.09 -6.57 -11.56
C THR A 84 -6.68 -6.20 -10.20
N GLU A 85 -6.62 -4.92 -9.82
CA GLU A 85 -7.26 -4.37 -8.63
C GLU A 85 -8.78 -4.60 -8.68
N LEU A 86 -9.43 -4.27 -9.80
CA LEU A 86 -10.88 -4.49 -9.98
C LEU A 86 -11.26 -5.97 -9.80
N MET A 87 -10.54 -6.87 -10.48
CA MET A 87 -10.79 -8.32 -10.36
C MET A 87 -10.60 -8.81 -8.92
N LEU A 88 -9.62 -8.27 -8.19
CA LEU A 88 -9.41 -8.62 -6.79
C LEU A 88 -10.54 -8.09 -5.91
N PHE A 89 -11.02 -6.86 -6.15
CA PHE A 89 -12.17 -6.31 -5.43
C PHE A 89 -13.43 -7.15 -5.65
N ASP A 90 -13.70 -7.56 -6.89
CA ASP A 90 -14.84 -8.45 -7.20
C ASP A 90 -14.71 -9.77 -6.43
N ALA A 91 -13.52 -10.37 -6.37
CA ALA A 91 -13.28 -11.59 -5.60
C ALA A 91 -13.46 -11.37 -4.09
N MET A 92 -13.09 -10.20 -3.57
CA MET A 92 -13.30 -9.83 -2.17
C MET A 92 -14.78 -9.62 -1.85
N GLU A 93 -15.57 -9.04 -2.76
CA GLU A 93 -17.02 -8.89 -2.60
C GLU A 93 -17.73 -10.24 -2.56
N VAL A 94 -17.36 -11.16 -3.46
CA VAL A 94 -17.84 -12.54 -3.43
C VAL A 94 -17.49 -13.22 -2.11
N TYR A 95 -16.25 -13.07 -1.63
CA TYR A 95 -15.85 -13.62 -0.33
C TYR A 95 -16.67 -13.03 0.83
N MET A 96 -16.94 -11.72 0.83
CA MET A 96 -17.76 -11.09 1.87
C MET A 96 -19.22 -11.59 1.86
N ARG A 97 -19.76 -11.92 0.70
CA ARG A 97 -21.14 -12.42 0.55
C ARG A 97 -21.27 -13.90 0.89
N ASP A 98 -20.36 -14.72 0.35
CA ASP A 98 -20.52 -16.18 0.30
C ASP A 98 -19.60 -16.91 1.31
N GLY A 99 -18.63 -16.21 1.91
CA GLY A 99 -17.65 -16.76 2.85
C GLY A 99 -16.61 -17.69 2.22
N THR A 100 -16.71 -17.96 0.92
CA THR A 100 -15.81 -18.86 0.19
C THR A 100 -14.81 -18.06 -0.65
N PRO A 101 -13.49 -18.26 -0.47
CA PRO A 101 -12.47 -17.58 -1.26
C PRO A 101 -12.35 -18.24 -2.64
N VAL A 102 -13.20 -17.85 -3.58
CA VAL A 102 -13.11 -18.29 -4.98
C VAL A 102 -12.39 -17.21 -5.78
N VAL A 103 -11.16 -17.51 -6.18
CA VAL A 103 -10.30 -16.61 -6.95
C VAL A 103 -10.29 -17.10 -8.39
N PRO A 104 -10.77 -16.31 -9.37
CA PRO A 104 -10.77 -16.73 -10.77
C PRO A 104 -9.36 -17.03 -11.28
N GLY A 105 -9.21 -18.06 -12.12
CA GLY A 105 -7.93 -18.41 -12.77
C GLY A 105 -7.24 -17.21 -13.44
N PRO A 106 -7.95 -16.36 -14.20
CA PRO A 106 -7.37 -15.14 -14.77
C PRO A 106 -6.82 -14.17 -13.71
N LEU A 107 -7.44 -14.07 -12.53
CA LEU A 107 -6.91 -13.26 -11.43
C LEU A 107 -5.62 -13.86 -10.90
N VAL A 108 -5.56 -15.18 -10.73
CA VAL A 108 -4.34 -15.88 -10.28
C VAL A 108 -3.15 -15.58 -11.20
N GLU A 109 -3.33 -15.67 -12.51
CA GLU A 109 -2.27 -15.39 -13.49
C GLU A 109 -1.77 -13.94 -13.41
N ARG A 110 -2.68 -12.98 -13.26
CA ARG A 110 -2.34 -11.56 -13.11
C ARG A 110 -1.62 -11.29 -11.79
N LEU A 111 -2.05 -11.91 -10.69
CA LEU A 111 -1.38 -11.81 -9.41
C LEU A 111 0.04 -12.39 -9.46
N VAL A 112 0.29 -13.50 -10.17
CA VAL A 112 1.65 -14.01 -10.39
C VAL A 112 2.54 -12.96 -11.05
N ALA A 113 2.05 -12.33 -12.13
CA ALA A 113 2.81 -11.29 -12.83
C ALA A 113 3.07 -10.08 -11.93
N ALA A 114 2.09 -9.64 -11.14
CA ALA A 114 2.24 -8.55 -10.18
C ALA A 114 3.26 -8.87 -9.08
N VAL A 115 3.21 -10.07 -8.50
CA VAL A 115 4.17 -10.51 -7.46
C VAL A 115 5.60 -10.58 -8.02
N ASN A 116 5.77 -11.05 -9.25
CA ASN A 116 7.08 -11.07 -9.91
C ASN A 116 7.60 -9.65 -10.19
N GLU A 117 6.73 -8.76 -10.60
CA GLU A 117 7.07 -7.34 -10.77
C GLU A 117 7.46 -6.71 -9.43
N TYR A 118 6.79 -7.06 -8.33
CA TYR A 118 7.16 -6.59 -7.01
C TYR A 118 8.54 -7.09 -6.56
N ASP A 119 8.85 -8.38 -6.79
CA ASP A 119 10.17 -8.96 -6.51
C ASP A 119 11.27 -8.18 -7.24
N ARG A 120 11.05 -7.89 -8.53
CA ARG A 120 11.98 -7.08 -9.34
C ARG A 120 12.10 -5.66 -8.78
N GLN A 121 10.98 -5.00 -8.52
CA GLN A 121 10.97 -3.64 -7.97
C GLN A 121 11.73 -3.56 -6.64
N LEU A 122 11.54 -4.50 -5.71
CA LEU A 122 12.25 -4.50 -4.44
C LEU A 122 13.77 -4.66 -4.58
N ARG A 123 14.24 -5.34 -5.62
CA ARG A 123 15.68 -5.54 -5.88
C ARG A 123 16.33 -4.36 -6.59
N GLU A 124 15.58 -3.63 -7.42
CA GLU A 124 16.12 -2.63 -8.33
C GLU A 124 15.79 -1.18 -7.91
N THR A 125 14.72 -0.97 -7.15
CA THR A 125 14.28 0.36 -6.75
C THR A 125 15.04 0.89 -5.56
N ARG A 126 15.30 2.20 -5.58
CA ARG A 126 15.92 2.90 -4.45
C ARG A 126 14.99 2.88 -3.26
N LEU A 127 15.54 2.70 -2.07
CA LEU A 127 14.78 2.65 -0.82
C LEU A 127 13.87 3.87 -0.63
N GLN A 128 14.29 5.05 -1.09
CA GLN A 128 13.46 6.26 -1.07
C GLN A 128 12.12 6.08 -1.80
N ALA A 129 12.13 5.47 -2.99
CA ALA A 129 10.92 5.27 -3.78
C ALA A 129 9.95 4.29 -3.09
N VAL A 130 10.49 3.25 -2.45
CA VAL A 130 9.70 2.31 -1.64
C VAL A 130 9.06 3.03 -0.45
N ILE A 131 9.82 3.86 0.27
CA ILE A 131 9.30 4.64 1.40
C ILE A 131 8.19 5.59 0.94
N ASP A 132 8.37 6.26 -0.18
CA ASP A 132 7.37 7.20 -0.70
C ASP A 132 6.10 6.48 -1.18
N ALA A 133 6.24 5.30 -1.79
CA ALA A 133 5.11 4.43 -2.12
C ALA A 133 4.37 3.93 -0.87
N SER A 134 5.09 3.51 0.17
CA SER A 134 4.49 3.11 1.45
C SER A 134 3.73 4.26 2.11
N ARG A 135 4.28 5.49 2.10
CA ARG A 135 3.59 6.67 2.62
C ARG A 135 2.30 6.99 1.88
N LYS A 136 2.29 6.83 0.54
CA LYS A 136 1.07 6.99 -0.26
C LYS A 136 0.01 5.96 0.13
N LEU A 137 0.42 4.71 0.34
CA LEU A 137 -0.48 3.65 0.81
C LEU A 137 -1.04 3.96 2.20
N ASP A 138 -0.21 4.38 3.15
CA ASP A 138 -0.67 4.75 4.50
C ASP A 138 -1.69 5.89 4.46
N ALA A 139 -1.43 6.92 3.64
CA ALA A 139 -2.35 8.04 3.44
C ALA A 139 -3.68 7.59 2.82
N TYR A 140 -3.64 6.66 1.85
CA TYR A 140 -4.81 6.09 1.24
C TYR A 140 -5.66 5.30 2.25
N ILE A 141 -5.03 4.44 3.05
CA ILE A 141 -5.70 3.66 4.10
C ILE A 141 -6.32 4.60 5.15
N ALA A 142 -5.60 5.64 5.57
CA ALA A 142 -6.12 6.63 6.53
C ALA A 142 -7.36 7.35 5.98
N ARG A 143 -7.35 7.73 4.70
CA ARG A 143 -8.50 8.36 4.04
C ARG A 143 -9.71 7.43 3.97
N ILE A 144 -9.52 6.16 3.63
CA ILE A 144 -10.61 5.17 3.62
C ILE A 144 -11.22 5.05 5.02
N LYS A 145 -10.38 4.88 6.05
CA LYS A 145 -10.85 4.76 7.44
C LYS A 145 -11.68 5.98 7.87
N ALA A 146 -11.23 7.19 7.55
CA ALA A 146 -11.97 8.41 7.82
C ALA A 146 -13.35 8.41 7.12
N SER A 147 -13.38 8.08 5.83
CA SER A 147 -14.64 8.02 5.06
C SER A 147 -15.62 6.96 5.57
N LEU A 148 -15.11 5.84 6.09
CA LEU A 148 -15.95 4.80 6.71
C LEU A 148 -16.52 5.28 8.05
N ALA A 149 -15.72 5.97 8.87
CA ALA A 149 -16.15 6.53 10.15
C ALA A 149 -17.26 7.59 9.98
N GLU A 150 -17.13 8.47 8.97
CA GLU A 150 -18.14 9.46 8.62
C GLU A 150 -19.48 8.81 8.21
N ARG A 151 -19.42 7.70 7.44
CA ARG A 151 -20.62 6.95 7.04
C ARG A 151 -21.31 6.26 8.21
N THR A 152 -20.56 5.73 9.16
CA THR A 152 -21.14 5.11 10.38
C THR A 152 -21.71 6.14 11.35
N SER A 153 -21.15 7.36 11.40
CA SER A 153 -21.67 8.45 12.23
C SER A 153 -22.95 9.09 11.70
N SER A 154 -23.26 8.92 10.40
CA SER A 154 -24.47 9.47 9.77
C SER A 154 -25.67 8.51 9.80
N ALA A 155 -25.53 7.33 10.40
CA ALA A 155 -26.53 6.25 10.38
C ALA A 155 -27.25 6.04 11.73
N GLU A 156 -27.19 6.97 12.68
CA GLU A 156 -28.03 6.94 13.89
C GLU A 156 -29.47 7.36 13.55
N PRO A 157 -30.50 6.52 13.80
CA PRO A 157 -31.90 6.90 13.64
C PRO A 157 -32.36 7.76 14.83
N ASP A 158 -33.14 8.81 14.51
CA ASP A 158 -33.95 9.56 15.48
C ASP A 158 -34.76 8.58 16.35
N PRO A 159 -34.75 8.71 17.68
CA PRO A 159 -35.71 8.00 18.51
C PRO A 159 -37.09 8.63 18.28
N GLU A 160 -37.89 8.03 17.40
CA GLU A 160 -39.33 8.29 17.29
C GLU A 160 -40.00 8.06 18.65
N GLU A 161 -40.55 9.15 19.17
CA GLU A 161 -41.82 9.26 19.90
C GLU A 161 -42.45 7.92 20.33
N THR A 162 -42.18 7.50 21.57
CA THR A 162 -43.23 6.83 22.34
C THR A 162 -44.16 7.87 22.92
N ASP A 163 -45.06 8.37 22.07
CA ASP A 163 -46.40 8.78 22.50
C ASP A 163 -47.20 7.48 22.72
N ALA A 164 -47.31 7.08 23.97
CA ALA A 164 -48.29 6.09 24.41
C ALA A 164 -49.06 6.74 25.54
N GLY A 165 -50.13 7.44 25.14
CA GLY A 165 -51.19 7.84 26.05
C GLY A 165 -51.84 6.63 26.72
N ASP A 166 -52.17 6.82 27.99
CA ASP A 166 -53.39 6.32 28.63
C ASP A 166 -53.78 7.32 29.74
#